data_AF-A0A1A9VH15-F1
#
_entry.id   AF-A0A1A9VH15-F1
#
_cell.length_a   1.000
_cell.length_b   1.000
_cell.length_c   1.000
_cell.angle_alpha   90.00
_cell.angle_beta   90.00
_cell.angle_gamma   90.00
#
_symmetry.space_group_name_H-M   'P 1'
#
loop_
_entity.id
_entity.type
_entity.pdbx_description
1 polymer ?
#
loop_
_entity_poly.entity_id
_entity_poly.type
_entity_poly.pdbx_seq_one_letter_code
_entity_poly.pdbx_strand_id
1 'polypeptide(L)' 'MSSVNGIRRALVLPAQSKTCSPDEFTCKSGEGECIPLAWMCDQSKDCSDGSDEASCIRE' A
#
# COMPACT_ATOMS: atom_id res chain seq x y z
N MET A 1 9.05 12.83 -29.12
CA MET A 1 7.65 13.25 -28.93
C MET A 1 6.77 12.02 -29.08
N SER A 2 5.72 11.94 -28.28
CA SER A 2 4.69 10.88 -28.20
C SER A 2 4.93 9.76 -27.19
N SER A 3 4.19 9.94 -26.08
CA SER A 3 3.59 8.91 -25.23
C SER A 3 4.42 8.38 -24.08
N VAL A 4 4.76 9.26 -23.13
CA VAL A 4 4.69 8.91 -21.70
C VAL A 4 3.22 8.63 -21.35
N ASN A 5 2.70 7.49 -21.82
CA ASN A 5 1.45 6.97 -21.30
C ASN A 5 1.78 6.38 -19.92
N GLY A 6 1.69 7.23 -18.90
CA GLY A 6 1.79 6.91 -17.48
C GLY A 6 0.66 5.98 -17.02
N ILE A 7 0.62 4.79 -17.61
CA ILE A 7 -0.14 3.66 -17.13
C ILE A 7 0.64 3.10 -15.95
N ARG A 8 0.39 3.64 -14.76
CA ARG A 8 0.57 2.90 -13.52
C ARG A 8 -0.24 1.62 -13.70
N ARG A 9 0.45 0.57 -14.09
CA ARG A 9 -0.12 -0.72 -14.48
C ARG A 9 -0.57 -1.38 -13.18
N ALA A 10 -1.70 -0.94 -12.64
CA ALA A 10 -2.46 -1.71 -11.66
C ALA A 10 -3.03 -2.90 -12.43
N LEU A 11 -2.21 -3.94 -12.61
CA LEU A 11 -2.65 -5.23 -13.09
C LEU A 11 -3.55 -5.80 -11.99
N VAL A 12 -4.85 -5.50 -12.09
CA VAL A 12 -5.90 -6.05 -11.23
C VAL A 12 -5.93 -7.57 -11.47
N LEU A 13 -5.31 -8.32 -10.56
CA LEU A 13 -5.42 -9.76 -10.40
C LEU A 13 -6.30 -10.03 -9.16
N PRO A 14 -7.08 -11.11 -9.15
CA PRO A 14 -8.40 -11.17 -8.55
C PRO A 14 -8.40 -11.05 -7.03
N ALA A 15 -9.40 -10.33 -6.50
CA ALA A 15 -9.76 -10.32 -5.10
C ALA A 15 -9.92 -11.75 -4.56
N GLN A 16 -9.04 -12.21 -3.66
CA GLN A 16 -9.23 -13.50 -2.97
C GLN A 16 -8.69 -13.43 -1.53
N SER A 17 -9.20 -12.47 -0.75
CA SER A 17 -9.84 -12.67 0.56
C SER A 17 -10.12 -11.29 1.14
N LYS A 18 -11.11 -11.16 2.03
CA LYS A 18 -11.47 -9.90 2.70
C LYS A 18 -10.38 -9.37 3.67
N THR A 19 -9.15 -9.84 3.52
CA THR A 19 -7.99 -9.67 4.38
C THR A 19 -6.79 -9.46 3.46
N CYS A 20 -5.93 -8.48 3.75
CA CYS A 20 -4.70 -8.26 2.99
C CYS A 20 -3.87 -9.56 2.90
N SER A 21 -3.05 -9.69 1.86
CA SER A 21 -2.14 -10.83 1.75
C SER A 21 -1.26 -10.91 3.00
N PRO A 22 -0.75 -12.10 3.36
CA PRO A 22 0.18 -12.23 4.49
C PRO A 22 1.44 -11.37 4.33
N ASP A 23 1.82 -11.02 3.08
CA ASP A 23 2.94 -10.14 2.75
C ASP A 23 2.55 -8.65 2.61
N GLU A 24 1.31 -8.31 2.97
CA GLU A 24 0.77 -6.96 2.91
C GLU A 24 0.35 -6.46 4.30
N PHE A 25 0.53 -5.16 4.53
CA PHE A 25 0.05 -4.46 5.70
C PHE A 25 -1.33 -3.88 5.46
N THR A 26 -2.25 -4.16 6.38
CA THR A 26 -3.57 -3.55 6.41
C THR A 26 -3.51 -2.17 7.05
N CYS A 27 -3.83 -1.16 6.28
CA CYS A 27 -3.99 0.21 6.77
C CYS A 27 -5.05 0.34 7.85
N LYS A 28 -4.83 1.26 8.79
CA LYS A 28 -5.82 1.58 9.84
C LYS A 28 -7.03 2.36 9.33
N SER A 29 -6.99 2.87 8.10
CA SER A 29 -8.08 3.61 7.44
C SER A 29 -9.37 2.78 7.27
N GLY A 30 -9.32 1.46 7.47
CA GLY A 30 -10.53 0.62 7.64
C GLY A 30 -11.18 0.13 6.35
N GLU A 31 -10.73 0.61 5.19
CA GLU A 31 -11.38 0.36 3.89
C GLU A 31 -10.63 -0.66 3.02
N GLY A 32 -9.96 -1.65 3.63
CA GLY A 32 -9.23 -2.68 2.87
C GLY A 32 -8.06 -2.13 2.04
N GLU A 33 -7.50 -0.99 2.46
CA GLU A 33 -6.28 -0.45 1.90
C GLU A 33 -5.11 -1.33 2.38
N CYS A 34 -4.52 -2.04 1.42
CA CYS A 34 -3.40 -2.93 1.64
C CYS A 34 -2.19 -2.35 0.92
N ILE A 35 -1.07 -2.27 1.62
CA ILE A 35 0.22 -1.92 1.04
C ILE A 35 1.19 -3.09 1.23
N PRO A 36 2.23 -3.23 0.41
CA PRO A 36 3.29 -4.20 0.67
C PRO A 36 3.92 -3.95 2.04
N LEU A 37 4.26 -5.02 2.79
CA LEU A 37 5.01 -4.88 4.04
C LEU A 37 6.34 -4.15 3.85
N ALA A 38 6.92 -4.22 2.64
CA ALA A 38 8.14 -3.50 2.27
C ALA A 38 7.97 -1.97 2.23
N TRP A 39 6.74 -1.45 2.20
CA TRP A 39 6.44 -0.02 2.21
C TRP A 39 6.15 0.50 3.63
N MET A 40 6.07 -0.38 4.62
CA MET A 40 6.04 0.08 6.01
C MET A 40 7.38 0.67 6.41
N CYS A 41 7.35 1.83 7.06
CA CYS A 41 8.54 2.57 7.50
C CYS A 41 9.48 2.99 6.34
N ASP A 42 8.98 3.13 5.12
CA ASP A 42 9.80 3.49 3.94
C ASP A 42 10.12 4.99 3.86
N GLN A 43 9.57 5.82 4.75
CA GLN A 43 9.58 7.29 4.70
C GLN A 43 8.62 7.87 3.67
N SER A 44 7.75 7.02 3.12
CA SER A 44 6.68 7.36 2.20
C SER A 44 5.35 7.05 2.86
N LYS A 45 4.40 7.97 2.75
CA LYS A 45 3.02 7.75 3.19
C LYS A 45 2.28 7.03 2.07
N ASP A 46 2.23 5.71 2.15
CA ASP A 46 1.54 4.84 1.19
C ASP A 46 0.11 4.55 1.63
N CYS A 47 -0.14 4.61 2.94
CA CYS A 47 -1.48 4.57 3.48
C CYS A 47 -2.18 5.94 3.39
N SER A 48 -3.48 5.98 3.09
CA SER A 48 -4.26 7.23 3.06
C SER A 48 -4.25 7.96 4.40
N ASP A 49 -4.24 7.21 5.50
CA ASP A 49 -4.13 7.76 6.86
C ASP A 49 -2.66 7.97 7.30
N GLY A 50 -1.71 7.32 6.64
CA GLY A 50 -0.28 7.35 7.01
C GLY A 50 0.05 6.44 8.18
N SER A 51 -0.82 5.46 8.46
CA SER A 51 -0.64 4.52 9.57
C SER A 51 0.56 3.59 9.41
N ASP A 52 0.98 3.37 8.16
CA ASP A 52 2.20 2.66 7.76
C ASP A 52 3.48 3.34 8.28
N GLU A 53 3.50 4.67 8.28
CA GLU A 53 4.64 5.47 8.77
C GLU A 53 4.47 5.90 10.23
N ALA A 54 3.22 6.05 10.69
CA ALA A 54 2.92 6.51 12.05
C ALA A 54 3.23 5.47 13.13
N SER A 55 3.25 4.18 12.79
CA SER A 55 3.56 3.09 13.73
C SER A 55 5.03 2.65 13.67
N CYS A 56 5.90 3.46 13.06
CA CYS A 56 7.33 3.21 13.04
C CYS A 56 7.97 3.65 14.37
N ILE A 57 8.38 2.69 15.20
CA ILE A 57 9.24 2.97 16.36
C ILE A 57 10.63 3.36 15.83
N ARG A 58 10.81 4.66 15.58
CA ARG A 58 12.12 5.26 15.40
C ARG A 58 12.71 5.50 16.79
N GLU A 59 13.73 4.73 17.14
CA GLU A 59 14.60 5.00 18.30
C GLU A 59 15.17 6.42 18.28
#